data_AF-A0A7J6WDN5-F1
#
_entry.id   AF-A0A7J6WDN5-F1
#
_cell.length_a   1.000
_cell.length_b   1.000
_cell.length_c   1.000
_cell.angle_alpha   90.00
_cell.angle_beta   90.00
_cell.angle_gamma   90.00
#
_symmetry.space_group_name_H-M   'P 1'
#
loop_
_entity.id
_entity.type
_entity.pdbx_description
1 polymer ?
#
loop_
_entity_poly.entity_id
_entity_poly.type
_entity_poly.pdbx_seq_one_letter_code
_entity_poly.pdbx_strand_id
1 'polypeptide(L)'
;MCPVRLSCHSPMQSRFTGVIEELGEIKELSLTEVGEFEMTISAKTVLEDVKLGDSIAINGTCLTVTKFNHKNSEFSVGLASVPDTLGKTSLMDLVPGSLVNLERVLQTPAGGHFVQGHVDGTGEIVSMEPEGDSLWVKVKTSPELLKFIIPNGFIAVDGTSLTVAGVFDREECFNFMLVAYTQQKVVIPLKKVGQRVNLEVDILGKYVERLLKSRPTDVVAPATKGYSVGGFILSCILYVLLHLVATGIMFCLAKLFHIVKLVILQT
;
A
#
# COMPACT_ATOMS: atom_id res chain seq x y z
N MET A 1 -27.32 31.70 22.46
CA MET A 1 -27.36 30.29 22.91
C MET A 1 -28.12 29.54 21.84
N CYS A 2 -27.52 28.84 20.87
CA CYS A 2 -26.54 27.75 20.95
C CYS A 2 -25.64 27.82 19.69
N PRO A 3 -24.30 27.80 19.77
CA PRO A 3 -23.48 27.67 18.58
C PRO A 3 -23.47 26.19 18.17
N VAL A 4 -23.99 25.92 16.98
CA VAL A 4 -23.87 24.62 16.31
C VAL A 4 -22.36 24.32 16.20
N ARG A 5 -21.88 23.32 16.95
CA ARG A 5 -20.57 22.72 16.69
C ARG A 5 -20.67 22.04 15.34
N LEU A 6 -20.21 22.73 14.30
CA LEU A 6 -19.77 22.09 13.07
C LEU A 6 -18.62 21.16 13.47
N SER A 7 -18.92 19.88 13.65
CA SER A 7 -17.88 18.86 13.67
C SER A 7 -17.25 18.92 12.28
N CYS A 8 -16.09 19.56 12.19
CA CYS A 8 -15.18 19.37 11.08
C CYS A 8 -14.84 17.88 11.00
N HIS A 9 -15.61 17.13 10.21
CA HIS A 9 -15.15 15.86 9.68
C HIS A 9 -13.90 16.18 8.90
N SER A 10 -12.75 15.86 9.47
CA SER A 10 -11.47 15.94 8.79
C SER A 10 -11.49 14.87 7.69
N PRO A 11 -11.42 15.22 6.39
CA PRO A 11 -11.58 14.25 5.31
C PRO A 11 -10.26 13.51 5.02
N MET A 12 -9.49 13.15 6.05
CA MET A 12 -8.22 12.40 5.91
C MET A 12 -8.01 11.43 7.08
N GLN A 13 -8.83 10.39 7.16
CA GLN A 13 -8.60 9.28 8.10
C GLN A 13 -9.01 7.94 7.48
N SER A 14 -8.46 7.56 6.32
CA SER A 14 -8.21 6.15 6.05
C SER A 14 -6.69 5.98 5.97
N ARG A 15 -6.10 5.52 7.07
CA ARG A 15 -4.68 5.20 7.13
C ARG A 15 -4.57 3.77 7.64
N PHE A 16 -4.07 2.90 6.78
CA PHE A 16 -3.59 1.58 7.16
C PHE A 16 -2.06 1.66 7.29
N THR A 17 -1.51 0.72 8.04
CA THR A 17 -0.07 0.58 8.32
C THR A 17 0.54 -0.64 7.64
N GLY A 18 -0.34 -1.55 7.20
CA GLY A 18 0.01 -2.86 6.70
C GLY A 18 0.41 -3.85 7.79
N VAL A 19 0.00 -3.60 9.03
CA VAL A 19 0.16 -4.55 10.13
C VAL A 19 -1.14 -5.28 10.32
N ILE A 20 -1.18 -6.53 9.86
CA ILE A 20 -2.37 -7.35 9.90
C ILE A 20 -2.75 -7.65 11.36
N GLU A 21 -4.00 -7.35 11.71
CA GLU A 21 -4.51 -7.54 13.06
C GLU A 21 -5.01 -8.98 13.28
N GLU A 22 -5.68 -9.53 12.27
CA GLU A 22 -6.17 -10.90 12.30
C GLU A 22 -6.39 -11.50 10.91
N LEU A 23 -6.57 -12.82 10.90
CA LEU A 23 -7.06 -13.56 9.75
C LEU A 23 -8.58 -13.71 9.87
N GLY A 24 -9.31 -13.19 8.89
CA GLY A 24 -10.74 -13.44 8.72
C GLY A 24 -11.02 -14.64 7.81
N GLU A 25 -12.25 -15.10 7.82
CA GLU A 25 -12.73 -16.19 6.94
C GLU A 25 -13.94 -15.70 6.14
N ILE A 26 -13.92 -15.86 4.82
CA ILE A 26 -15.08 -15.58 3.97
C ILE A 26 -16.17 -16.59 4.29
N LYS A 27 -17.35 -16.12 4.72
CA LYS A 27 -18.52 -16.99 5.01
C LYS A 27 -19.46 -17.08 3.82
N GLU A 28 -19.71 -15.94 3.18
CA GLU A 28 -20.66 -15.86 2.09
C GLU A 28 -20.25 -14.76 1.11
N LEU A 29 -20.53 -15.03 -0.17
CA LEU A 29 -20.44 -14.07 -1.27
C LEU A 29 -21.79 -14.08 -1.97
N SER A 30 -22.51 -12.97 -1.95
CA SER A 30 -23.87 -12.88 -2.48
C SER A 30 -24.07 -11.64 -3.33
N LEU A 31 -25.06 -11.69 -4.23
CA LEU A 31 -25.54 -10.51 -4.94
C LEU A 31 -26.75 -9.96 -4.19
N THR A 32 -26.68 -8.69 -3.83
CA THR A 32 -27.81 -7.96 -3.24
C THR A 32 -28.94 -7.80 -4.27
N GLU A 33 -30.14 -7.48 -3.80
CA GLU A 33 -31.32 -7.26 -4.66
C GLU A 33 -31.12 -6.14 -5.68
N VAL A 34 -30.21 -5.20 -5.40
CA VAL A 34 -29.83 -4.09 -6.29
C VAL A 34 -28.65 -4.45 -7.23
N GLY A 35 -28.19 -5.70 -7.22
CA GLY A 35 -27.13 -6.20 -8.10
C GLY A 35 -25.70 -5.89 -7.64
N GLU A 36 -25.52 -5.37 -6.42
CA GLU A 36 -24.20 -5.15 -5.82
C GLU A 36 -23.69 -6.43 -5.16
N PHE A 37 -22.39 -6.69 -5.26
CA PHE A 37 -21.78 -7.86 -4.63
C PHE A 37 -21.48 -7.57 -3.16
N GLU A 38 -21.96 -8.43 -2.27
CA GLU A 38 -21.76 -8.36 -0.82
C GLU A 38 -20.87 -9.53 -0.38
N MET A 39 -19.89 -9.23 0.46
CA MET A 39 -18.97 -10.22 1.03
C MET A 39 -19.13 -10.22 2.54
N THR A 40 -19.49 -11.38 3.10
CA THR A 40 -19.61 -11.60 4.54
C THR A 40 -18.39 -12.34 5.06
N ILE A 41 -17.78 -11.80 6.11
CA ILE A 41 -16.50 -12.22 6.67
C ILE A 41 -16.68 -12.46 8.16
N SER A 42 -16.21 -13.61 8.64
CA SER A 42 -16.09 -13.87 10.07
C SER A 42 -14.76 -13.35 10.58
N ALA A 43 -14.82 -12.58 11.67
CA ALA A 43 -13.68 -11.90 12.27
C ALA A 43 -14.00 -11.58 13.75
N LYS A 44 -12.99 -11.33 14.59
CA LYS A 44 -13.21 -11.07 16.02
C LYS A 44 -12.64 -9.73 16.44
N THR A 45 -11.35 -9.57 16.22
CA THR A 45 -10.54 -8.42 16.65
C THR A 45 -11.01 -7.14 15.96
N VAL A 46 -11.23 -7.16 14.64
CA VAL A 46 -11.67 -5.98 13.90
C VAL A 46 -13.13 -5.60 14.17
N LEU A 47 -13.89 -6.45 14.86
CA LEU A 47 -15.28 -6.18 15.25
C LEU A 47 -15.41 -5.55 16.63
N GLU A 48 -14.35 -5.42 17.43
CA GLU A 48 -14.47 -4.97 18.82
C GLU A 48 -15.02 -3.54 18.95
N ASP A 49 -14.69 -2.65 18.00
CA ASP A 49 -15.07 -1.24 18.00
C ASP A 49 -15.67 -0.76 16.66
N VAL A 50 -16.10 -1.70 15.81
CA VAL A 50 -16.61 -1.42 14.46
C VAL A 50 -17.93 -0.66 14.49
N LYS A 51 -18.07 0.28 13.55
CA LYS A 51 -19.31 1.01 13.27
C LYS A 51 -19.68 0.89 11.80
N LEU A 52 -20.97 1.09 11.52
CA LEU A 52 -21.44 1.17 10.14
C LEU A 52 -20.76 2.35 9.43
N GLY A 53 -20.22 2.11 8.24
CA GLY A 53 -19.46 3.10 7.49
C GLY A 53 -17.96 3.13 7.79
N ASP A 54 -17.47 2.33 8.75
CA ASP A 54 -16.03 2.20 8.98
C ASP A 54 -15.35 1.48 7.80
N SER A 55 -14.08 1.78 7.60
CA SER A 55 -13.24 1.16 6.57
C SER A 55 -12.35 0.07 7.17
N ILE A 56 -12.35 -1.10 6.55
CA ILE A 56 -11.49 -2.24 6.89
C ILE A 56 -10.73 -2.66 5.63
N ALA A 57 -9.43 -2.86 5.74
CA ALA A 57 -8.63 -3.42 4.67
C ALA A 57 -8.76 -4.94 4.66
N ILE A 58 -9.21 -5.49 3.53
CA ILE A 58 -9.34 -6.94 3.29
C ILE A 58 -8.34 -7.32 2.21
N ASN A 59 -7.30 -8.09 2.57
CA ASN A 59 -6.13 -8.34 1.71
C ASN A 59 -5.55 -7.04 1.11
N GLY A 60 -5.54 -5.96 1.89
CA GLY A 60 -5.05 -4.65 1.43
C GLY A 60 -6.03 -3.85 0.58
N THR A 61 -7.26 -4.32 0.36
CA THR A 61 -8.30 -3.53 -0.29
C THR A 61 -9.18 -2.85 0.76
N CYS A 62 -9.20 -1.52 0.78
CA CYS A 62 -10.06 -0.73 1.66
C CYS A 62 -11.53 -0.90 1.25
N LEU A 63 -12.34 -1.47 2.14
CA LEU A 63 -13.78 -1.68 1.92
C LEU A 63 -14.58 -1.17 3.12
N THR A 64 -15.82 -0.74 2.83
CA THR A 64 -16.69 -0.12 3.83
C THR A 64 -17.65 -1.15 4.43
N VAL A 65 -17.72 -1.17 5.76
CA VAL A 65 -18.64 -2.03 6.52
C VAL A 65 -20.08 -1.57 6.31
N THR A 66 -20.90 -2.45 5.74
CA THR A 66 -22.33 -2.21 5.47
C THR A 66 -23.23 -2.83 6.52
N LYS A 67 -22.79 -3.95 7.13
CA LYS A 67 -23.50 -4.67 8.20
C LYS A 67 -22.49 -5.33 9.13
N PHE A 68 -22.84 -5.52 10.40
CA PHE A 68 -22.08 -6.37 11.30
C PHE A 68 -22.97 -7.01 12.36
N ASN A 69 -22.53 -8.14 12.88
CA ASN A 69 -23.22 -8.93 13.89
C ASN A 69 -22.21 -9.49 14.91
N HIS A 70 -22.15 -8.88 16.10
CA HIS A 70 -21.28 -9.33 17.18
C HIS A 70 -21.62 -10.74 17.71
N LYS A 71 -22.88 -11.20 17.61
CA LYS A 71 -23.26 -12.54 18.11
C LYS A 71 -22.63 -13.64 17.28
N ASN A 72 -22.55 -13.45 15.97
CA ASN A 72 -21.95 -14.40 15.05
C ASN A 72 -20.47 -14.10 14.77
N SER A 73 -19.94 -12.97 15.26
CA SER A 73 -18.59 -12.49 14.92
C SER A 73 -18.41 -12.35 13.40
N GLU A 74 -19.34 -11.64 12.77
CA GLU A 74 -19.39 -11.45 11.31
C GLU A 74 -19.61 -9.98 10.94
N PHE A 75 -19.06 -9.56 9.80
CA PHE A 75 -19.41 -8.32 9.12
C PHE A 75 -19.56 -8.52 7.63
N SER A 76 -20.31 -7.63 6.99
CA SER A 76 -20.46 -7.56 5.55
C SER A 76 -19.88 -6.26 5.02
N VAL A 77 -19.28 -6.36 3.84
CA VAL A 77 -18.82 -5.22 3.05
C VAL A 77 -19.47 -5.25 1.69
N GLY A 78 -19.82 -4.07 1.20
CA GLY A 78 -20.27 -3.89 -0.18
C GLY A 78 -19.07 -3.74 -1.11
N LEU A 79 -19.01 -4.54 -2.15
CA LEU A 79 -18.16 -4.30 -3.32
C LEU A 79 -18.97 -3.45 -4.30
N ALA A 80 -19.40 -2.27 -3.87
CA ALA A 80 -20.22 -1.39 -4.69
C ALA A 80 -19.41 -0.99 -5.95
N SER A 81 -19.82 -1.54 -7.10
CA SER A 81 -19.56 -1.08 -8.47
C SER A 81 -18.27 -0.28 -8.72
N VAL A 82 -17.10 -0.89 -8.43
CA VAL A 82 -15.83 -0.46 -9.03
C VAL A 82 -15.33 -1.58 -9.94
N PRO A 83 -15.60 -1.51 -11.26
CA PRO A 83 -14.98 -2.40 -12.25
C PRO A 83 -13.45 -2.47 -12.08
N ASP A 84 -12.84 -1.35 -11.69
CA ASP A 84 -11.41 -1.25 -11.43
C ASP A 84 -10.95 -2.04 -10.19
N THR A 85 -11.71 -2.07 -9.09
CA THR A 85 -11.28 -2.77 -7.86
C THR A 85 -11.39 -4.28 -8.02
N LEU A 86 -12.50 -4.76 -8.60
CA LEU A 86 -12.67 -6.19 -8.85
C LEU A 86 -11.71 -6.70 -9.94
N GLY A 87 -11.42 -5.88 -10.96
CA GLY A 87 -10.47 -6.24 -12.02
C GLY A 87 -9.00 -6.19 -11.60
N LYS A 88 -8.64 -5.37 -10.61
CA LYS A 88 -7.25 -5.17 -10.16
C LYS A 88 -6.88 -5.92 -8.87
N THR A 89 -7.83 -6.62 -8.24
CA THR A 89 -7.59 -7.36 -6.99
C THR A 89 -7.79 -8.87 -7.16
N SER A 90 -7.29 -9.64 -6.22
CA SER A 90 -7.53 -11.08 -6.08
C SER A 90 -8.86 -11.39 -5.37
N LEU A 91 -9.72 -10.39 -5.10
CA LEU A 91 -10.97 -10.60 -4.35
C LEU A 91 -11.95 -11.52 -5.09
N MET A 92 -11.89 -11.54 -6.43
CA MET A 92 -12.70 -12.44 -7.27
C MET A 92 -12.30 -13.91 -7.14
N ASP A 93 -11.09 -14.23 -6.66
CA ASP A 93 -10.65 -15.62 -6.48
C ASP A 93 -11.15 -16.21 -5.16
N LEU A 94 -11.71 -15.38 -4.29
CA LEU A 94 -12.15 -15.80 -2.97
C LEU A 94 -13.43 -16.61 -3.09
N VAL A 95 -13.49 -17.68 -2.29
CA VAL A 95 -14.66 -18.54 -2.11
C VAL A 95 -14.97 -18.67 -0.62
N PRO A 96 -16.19 -19.06 -0.22
CA PRO A 96 -16.48 -19.42 1.16
C PRO A 96 -15.43 -20.38 1.75
N GLY A 97 -14.95 -20.09 2.95
CA GLY A 97 -13.84 -20.76 3.62
C GLY A 97 -12.45 -20.18 3.32
N SER A 98 -12.32 -19.23 2.40
CA SER A 98 -11.03 -18.56 2.14
C SER A 98 -10.62 -17.68 3.31
N LEU A 99 -9.34 -17.71 3.66
CA LEU A 99 -8.77 -16.82 4.67
C LEU A 99 -8.34 -15.50 4.03
N VAL A 100 -8.51 -14.40 4.77
CA VAL A 100 -8.14 -13.04 4.35
C VAL A 100 -7.43 -12.30 5.47
N ASN A 101 -6.47 -11.45 5.11
CA ASN A 101 -5.85 -10.49 6.02
C ASN A 101 -6.83 -9.36 6.33
N LEU A 102 -6.98 -9.01 7.61
CA LEU A 102 -7.82 -7.90 8.07
C LEU A 102 -7.01 -6.87 8.86
N GLU A 103 -7.24 -5.59 8.56
CA GLU A 103 -6.68 -4.45 9.29
C GLU A 103 -7.71 -3.31 9.36
N ARG A 104 -7.93 -2.73 10.54
CA ARG A 104 -8.75 -1.53 10.74
C ARG A 104 -7.96 -0.27 10.39
N VAL A 105 -8.68 0.81 10.12
CA VAL A 105 -8.06 2.14 10.06
C VAL A 105 -7.51 2.51 11.43
N LEU A 106 -6.21 2.83 11.48
CA LEU A 106 -5.54 3.27 12.70
C LEU A 106 -5.53 4.80 12.83
N GLN A 107 -5.85 5.29 14.03
CA GLN A 107 -5.77 6.71 14.36
C GLN A 107 -4.34 7.16 14.70
N THR A 108 -3.46 6.21 15.05
CA THR A 108 -2.07 6.50 15.43
C THR A 108 -1.12 5.63 14.60
N PRO A 109 0.05 6.15 14.17
CA PRO A 109 1.02 5.34 13.43
C PRO A 109 1.55 4.22 14.34
N ALA A 110 1.12 2.99 14.08
CA ALA A 110 1.81 1.79 14.54
C ALA A 110 2.83 1.37 13.46
N GLY A 111 3.68 0.39 13.75
CA GLY A 111 4.76 -0.06 12.85
C GLY A 111 4.29 -0.37 11.42
N GLY A 112 5.23 -0.48 10.47
CA GLY A 112 4.91 -0.65 9.04
C GLY A 112 5.21 0.60 8.21
N HIS A 113 4.46 0.81 7.13
CA HIS A 113 4.57 1.99 6.26
C HIS A 113 3.20 2.56 5.90
N PHE A 114 3.16 3.65 5.15
CA PHE A 114 1.90 4.26 4.75
C PHE A 114 1.18 3.41 3.69
N VAL A 115 0.06 2.80 4.08
CA VAL A 115 -0.78 1.98 3.20
C VAL A 115 -2.16 2.66 3.08
N GLN A 116 -2.61 2.88 1.84
CA GLN A 116 -3.89 3.52 1.54
C GLN A 116 -5.04 2.52 1.49
N GLY A 117 -4.73 1.25 1.23
CA GLY A 117 -5.72 0.23 0.94
C GLY A 117 -6.23 0.33 -0.51
N HIS A 118 -5.41 0.89 -1.40
CA HIS A 118 -5.71 1.09 -2.81
C HIS A 118 -4.78 0.22 -3.64
N VAL A 119 -5.20 -1.02 -3.86
CA VAL A 119 -4.47 -2.01 -4.64
C VAL A 119 -4.24 -1.50 -6.06
N ASP A 120 -2.97 -1.48 -6.49
CA ASP A 120 -2.57 -1.02 -7.82
C ASP A 120 -2.70 -2.12 -8.88
N GLY A 121 -2.57 -3.37 -8.44
CA GLY A 121 -2.78 -4.54 -9.27
C GLY A 121 -2.46 -5.82 -8.50
N THR A 122 -2.24 -6.91 -9.24
CA THR A 122 -1.92 -8.21 -8.67
C THR A 122 -0.54 -8.69 -9.11
N GLY A 123 0.06 -9.55 -8.28
CA GLY A 123 1.22 -10.37 -8.64
C GLY A 123 0.92 -11.84 -8.46
N GLU A 124 1.77 -12.69 -9.01
CA GLU A 124 1.71 -14.16 -8.90
C GLU A 124 2.89 -14.65 -8.07
N ILE A 125 2.64 -15.50 -7.08
CA ILE A 125 3.71 -16.15 -6.31
C ILE A 125 4.40 -17.19 -7.20
N VAL A 126 5.68 -16.99 -7.50
CA VAL A 126 6.46 -17.89 -8.38
C VAL A 126 7.41 -18.82 -7.62
N SER A 127 7.79 -18.48 -6.39
CA SER A 127 8.56 -19.37 -5.51
C SER A 127 8.27 -19.07 -4.04
N MET A 128 8.31 -20.12 -3.22
CA MET A 128 8.24 -20.08 -1.76
C MET A 128 9.30 -21.05 -1.20
N GLU A 129 10.35 -20.52 -0.61
CA GLU A 129 11.53 -21.29 -0.17
C GLU A 129 11.81 -21.04 1.32
N PRO A 130 11.75 -22.07 2.17
CA PRO A 130 12.10 -21.91 3.58
C PRO A 130 13.61 -21.75 3.75
N GLU A 131 14.03 -20.78 4.57
CA GLU A 131 15.41 -20.59 5.01
C GLU A 131 15.44 -20.44 6.54
N GLY A 132 15.82 -21.50 7.25
CA GLY A 132 15.71 -21.55 8.70
C GLY A 132 14.26 -21.36 9.16
N ASP A 133 14.05 -20.37 10.03
CA ASP A 133 12.71 -19.99 10.52
C ASP A 133 11.99 -18.97 9.61
N SER A 134 12.63 -18.55 8.53
CA SER A 134 12.12 -17.57 7.59
C SER A 134 11.62 -18.22 6.31
N LEU A 135 10.74 -17.51 5.61
CA LEU A 135 10.20 -17.94 4.32
C LEU A 135 10.49 -16.88 3.26
N TRP A 136 11.25 -17.25 2.25
CA TRP A 136 11.43 -16.43 1.05
C TRP A 136 10.24 -16.59 0.13
N VAL A 137 9.69 -15.48 -0.32
CA VAL A 137 8.61 -15.44 -1.29
C VAL A 137 9.05 -14.59 -2.47
N LYS A 138 8.96 -15.16 -3.67
CA LYS A 138 9.21 -14.45 -4.94
C LYS A 138 7.89 -14.24 -5.65
N VAL A 139 7.62 -13.00 -6.06
CA VAL A 139 6.38 -12.60 -6.72
C VAL A 139 6.71 -11.98 -8.07
N LYS A 140 6.05 -12.48 -9.11
CA LYS A 140 6.06 -11.89 -10.45
C LYS A 140 4.94 -10.85 -10.57
N THR A 141 5.22 -9.72 -11.19
CA THR A 141 4.24 -8.65 -11.40
C THR A 141 4.48 -7.94 -12.73
N SER A 142 3.53 -7.12 -13.17
CA SER A 142 3.71 -6.34 -14.41
C SER A 142 4.88 -5.34 -14.29
N PRO A 143 5.59 -5.06 -15.41
CA PRO A 143 6.64 -4.04 -15.44
C PRO A 143 6.17 -2.65 -14.98
N GLU A 144 4.88 -2.35 -15.19
CA GLU A 144 4.27 -1.08 -14.78
C GLU A 144 4.23 -0.91 -13.26
N LEU A 145 4.05 -2.00 -12.50
CA LEU A 145 4.15 -1.97 -11.04
C LEU A 145 5.61 -2.09 -10.59
N LEU A 146 6.38 -2.95 -11.24
CA LEU A 146 7.76 -3.27 -10.84
C LEU A 146 8.66 -2.04 -10.79
N LYS A 147 8.46 -1.05 -11.67
CA LYS A 147 9.24 0.21 -11.68
C LYS A 147 9.15 1.03 -10.38
N PHE A 148 8.13 0.78 -9.55
CA PHE A 148 7.96 1.44 -8.24
C PHE A 148 8.53 0.62 -7.10
N ILE A 149 8.94 -0.62 -7.35
CA ILE A 149 9.46 -1.57 -6.37
C ILE A 149 10.98 -1.46 -6.40
N ILE A 150 11.58 -1.13 -5.25
CA ILE A 150 13.04 -0.96 -5.12
C ILE A 150 13.58 -1.82 -3.97
N PRO A 151 14.82 -2.33 -4.06
CA PRO A 151 15.47 -3.01 -2.94
C PRO A 151 15.53 -2.11 -1.69
N ASN A 152 15.23 -2.69 -0.53
CA ASN A 152 15.07 -2.00 0.76
C ASN A 152 13.92 -0.97 0.80
N GLY A 153 13.06 -0.94 -0.21
CA GLY A 153 11.80 -0.20 -0.20
C GLY A 153 10.69 -0.97 0.53
N PHE A 154 9.57 -0.28 0.76
CA PHE A 154 8.36 -0.89 1.29
C PHE A 154 7.39 -1.25 0.17
N ILE A 155 6.62 -2.31 0.40
CA ILE A 155 5.49 -2.72 -0.42
C ILE A 155 4.43 -3.36 0.47
N ALA A 156 3.15 -3.16 0.14
CA ALA A 156 2.06 -3.91 0.75
C ALA A 156 1.64 -5.08 -0.14
N VAL A 157 1.76 -6.30 0.38
CA VAL A 157 1.35 -7.55 -0.30
C VAL A 157 0.20 -8.17 0.47
N ASP A 158 -0.98 -8.31 -0.15
CA ASP A 158 -2.24 -8.62 0.54
C ASP A 158 -2.47 -7.75 1.79
N GLY A 159 -2.10 -6.47 1.70
CA GLY A 159 -2.17 -5.52 2.80
C GLY A 159 -1.06 -5.68 3.85
N THR A 160 -0.19 -6.69 3.76
CA THR A 160 0.94 -6.84 4.69
C THR A 160 2.09 -5.93 4.26
N SER A 161 2.52 -5.02 5.13
CA SER A 161 3.69 -4.17 4.96
C SER A 161 4.97 -4.99 5.03
N LEU A 162 5.73 -5.02 3.94
CA LEU A 162 6.94 -5.82 3.79
C LEU A 162 8.08 -5.00 3.23
N THR A 163 9.31 -5.44 3.54
CA THR A 163 10.53 -4.87 2.96
C THR A 163 10.95 -5.71 1.77
N VAL A 164 11.14 -5.06 0.63
CA VAL A 164 11.65 -5.70 -0.58
C VAL A 164 13.13 -6.03 -0.38
N ALA A 165 13.49 -7.28 -0.54
CA ALA A 165 14.88 -7.71 -0.43
C ALA A 165 15.63 -7.56 -1.76
N GLY A 166 15.00 -7.97 -2.85
CA GLY A 166 15.59 -7.96 -4.18
C GLY A 166 14.54 -7.73 -5.28
N VAL A 167 15.01 -7.16 -6.38
CA VAL A 167 14.23 -6.89 -7.59
C VAL A 167 15.00 -7.47 -8.78
N PHE A 168 14.29 -8.19 -9.64
CA PHE A 168 14.83 -8.96 -10.76
C PHE A 168 14.13 -8.52 -12.05
N ASP A 169 14.57 -7.39 -12.63
CA ASP A 169 13.89 -6.74 -13.76
C ASP A 169 13.65 -7.67 -14.96
N ARG A 170 14.63 -8.52 -15.30
CA ARG A 170 14.53 -9.45 -16.44
C ARG A 170 13.46 -10.53 -16.26
N GLU A 171 13.19 -10.90 -15.00
CA GLU A 171 12.20 -11.92 -14.65
C GLU A 171 10.86 -11.30 -14.28
N GLU A 172 10.77 -9.97 -14.26
CA GLU A 172 9.62 -9.20 -13.80
C GLU A 172 9.21 -9.55 -12.36
N CYS A 173 10.21 -9.86 -11.52
CA CYS A 173 9.99 -10.38 -10.18
C CYS A 173 10.60 -9.49 -9.11
N PHE A 174 10.05 -9.57 -7.90
CA PHE A 174 10.69 -9.11 -6.68
C PHE A 174 10.56 -10.19 -5.61
N ASN A 175 11.36 -10.10 -4.55
CA ASN A 175 11.23 -11.01 -3.41
C ASN A 175 11.27 -10.26 -2.08
N PHE A 176 10.74 -10.95 -1.07
CA PHE A 176 10.76 -10.52 0.32
C PHE A 176 10.87 -11.74 1.21
N MET A 177 11.20 -11.49 2.47
CA MET A 177 11.34 -12.53 3.49
C MET A 177 10.28 -12.34 4.57
N LEU A 178 9.58 -13.42 4.90
CA LEU A 178 8.63 -13.46 6.00
C LEU A 178 9.30 -14.12 7.22
N VAL A 179 9.41 -13.38 8.31
CA VAL A 179 9.87 -13.93 9.59
C VAL A 179 8.80 -14.81 10.23
N ALA A 180 9.20 -15.77 11.07
CA ALA A 180 8.31 -16.75 11.69
C ALA A 180 7.06 -16.14 12.35
N TYR A 181 7.21 -15.01 13.05
CA TYR A 181 6.09 -14.31 13.67
C TYR A 181 5.05 -13.86 12.64
N THR A 182 5.48 -13.18 11.57
CA THR A 182 4.59 -12.70 10.51
C THR A 182 3.94 -13.86 9.78
N GLN A 183 4.65 -14.97 9.58
CA GLN A 183 4.10 -16.14 8.89
C GLN A 183 2.83 -16.68 9.57
N GLN A 184 2.73 -16.57 10.91
CA GLN A 184 1.56 -17.02 11.66
C GLN A 184 0.39 -16.05 11.64
N LYS A 185 0.60 -14.83 11.13
CA LYS A 185 -0.35 -13.71 11.22
C LYS A 185 -0.95 -13.29 9.88
N VAL A 186 -0.41 -13.78 8.77
CA VAL A 186 -0.80 -13.35 7.42
C VAL A 186 -1.13 -14.54 6.52
N VAL A 187 -1.92 -14.31 5.47
CA VAL A 187 -2.37 -15.36 4.55
C VAL A 187 -1.28 -15.86 3.60
N ILE A 188 -0.23 -15.08 3.34
CA ILE A 188 0.77 -15.36 2.29
C ILE A 188 1.40 -16.76 2.44
N PRO A 189 1.83 -17.24 3.62
CA PRO A 189 2.37 -18.60 3.78
C PRO A 189 1.36 -19.72 3.55
N LEU A 190 0.06 -19.43 3.64
CA LEU A 190 -1.02 -20.40 3.40
C LEU A 190 -1.35 -20.51 1.91
N LYS A 191 -0.87 -19.56 1.09
CA LYS A 191 -1.02 -19.58 -0.36
C LYS A 191 -0.06 -20.58 -1.00
N LYS A 192 -0.37 -20.96 -2.24
CA LYS A 192 0.45 -21.83 -3.08
C LYS A 192 1.12 -21.03 -4.19
N VAL A 193 2.26 -21.54 -4.67
CA VAL A 193 2.86 -21.07 -5.93
C VAL A 193 1.81 -21.11 -7.05
N GLY A 194 1.76 -20.05 -7.86
CA GLY A 194 0.75 -19.79 -8.88
C GLY A 194 -0.45 -18.99 -8.40
N GLN A 195 -0.63 -18.77 -7.09
CA GLN A 195 -1.74 -17.94 -6.58
C GLN A 195 -1.42 -16.46 -6.65
N ARG A 196 -2.48 -15.67 -6.82
CA ARG A 196 -2.42 -14.21 -6.89
C ARG A 196 -2.32 -13.57 -5.51
N VAL A 197 -1.64 -12.44 -5.45
CA VAL A 197 -1.57 -11.53 -4.29
C VAL A 197 -1.90 -10.11 -4.74
N ASN A 198 -2.56 -9.35 -3.88
CA ASN A 198 -2.78 -7.92 -4.09
C ASN A 198 -1.49 -7.15 -3.82
N LEU A 199 -1.18 -6.20 -4.69
CA LEU A 199 0.01 -5.35 -4.58
C LEU A 199 -0.40 -3.88 -4.50
N GLU A 200 0.04 -3.21 -3.44
CA GLU A 200 0.04 -1.74 -3.33
C GLU A 200 1.50 -1.28 -3.18
N VAL A 201 1.96 -0.47 -4.13
CA VAL A 201 3.31 0.11 -4.09
C VAL A 201 3.31 1.40 -3.28
N ASP A 202 4.46 1.72 -2.68
CA ASP A 202 4.60 2.95 -1.89
C ASP A 202 4.21 4.19 -2.70
N ILE A 203 3.24 4.94 -2.18
CA ILE A 203 2.71 6.17 -2.79
C ILE A 203 3.82 7.20 -3.05
N LEU A 204 4.89 7.20 -2.26
CA LEU A 204 6.05 8.06 -2.46
C LEU A 204 6.68 7.85 -3.84
N GLY A 205 6.76 6.60 -4.32
CA GLY A 205 7.28 6.28 -5.65
C GLY A 205 6.45 6.92 -6.76
N LYS A 206 5.11 6.92 -6.63
CA LYS A 206 4.19 7.54 -7.59
C LYS A 206 4.30 9.05 -7.61
N TYR A 207 4.43 9.68 -6.43
CA TYR A 207 4.64 11.12 -6.34
C TYR A 207 5.96 11.54 -6.98
N VAL A 208 7.04 10.79 -6.72
CA VAL A 208 8.36 11.03 -7.34
C VAL A 208 8.27 10.89 -8.86
N GLU A 209 7.63 9.85 -9.37
CA GLU A 209 7.44 9.67 -10.82
C GLU A 209 6.67 10.85 -11.44
N ARG A 210 5.56 11.28 -10.81
CA ARG A 210 4.77 12.42 -11.26
C ARG A 210 5.60 13.70 -11.31
N LEU A 211 6.36 14.00 -10.26
CA LEU A 211 7.23 15.18 -10.19
C LEU A 211 8.30 15.17 -11.29
N LEU A 212 8.92 14.02 -11.54
CA LEU A 212 9.93 13.87 -12.59
C LEU A 212 9.37 13.99 -14.01
N LYS A 213 8.11 13.57 -14.22
CA LYS A 213 7.39 13.75 -15.50
C LYS A 213 6.89 15.18 -15.68
N SER A 214 6.52 15.86 -14.60
CA SER A 214 6.03 17.25 -14.61
C SER A 214 7.13 18.31 -14.74
N ARG A 215 8.27 18.02 -15.40
CA ARG A 215 9.26 19.06 -15.72
C ARG A 215 8.55 20.25 -16.39
N PRO A 216 8.81 21.49 -15.97
CA PRO A 216 8.18 22.66 -16.58
C PRO A 216 8.74 22.88 -17.99
N THR A 217 8.06 22.34 -19.00
CA THR A 217 8.14 22.88 -20.37
C THR A 217 7.14 24.01 -20.62
N ASP A 218 6.26 24.33 -19.66
CA ASP A 218 5.22 25.36 -19.80
C ASP A 218 5.27 26.45 -18.71
N VAL A 219 6.48 26.91 -18.39
CA VAL A 219 6.63 28.24 -17.78
C VAL A 219 7.53 29.03 -18.71
N VAL A 220 6.92 29.84 -19.58
CA VAL A 220 7.63 30.93 -20.26
C VAL A 220 8.09 31.87 -19.16
N ALA A 221 9.31 31.67 -18.67
CA ALA A 221 9.98 32.64 -17.84
C ALA A 221 10.15 33.93 -18.66
N PRO A 222 9.76 35.11 -18.16
CA PRO A 222 10.15 36.35 -18.82
C PRO A 222 11.68 36.38 -18.86
N ALA A 223 12.19 36.62 -20.07
CA ALA A 223 13.61 36.53 -20.41
C ALA A 223 14.51 37.15 -19.34
N THR A 224 15.14 36.30 -18.54
CA THR A 224 16.26 36.68 -17.68
C THR A 224 17.43 35.76 -17.98
N LYS A 225 18.58 36.40 -18.13
CA LYS A 225 19.77 35.90 -18.79
C LYS A 225 20.30 34.61 -18.15
N GLY A 226 20.52 33.61 -19.02
CA GLY A 226 21.68 32.72 -18.98
C GLY A 226 21.96 31.96 -17.69
N TYR A 227 21.13 30.96 -17.38
CA TYR A 227 21.57 29.83 -16.56
C TYR A 227 21.20 28.54 -17.28
N SER A 228 22.20 27.68 -17.53
CA SER A 228 21.94 26.35 -18.11
C SER A 228 21.12 25.52 -17.13
N VAL A 229 20.29 24.62 -17.67
CA VAL A 229 19.32 23.79 -16.94
C VAL A 229 19.96 23.02 -15.77
N GLY A 230 21.26 22.69 -15.86
CA GLY A 230 22.01 22.06 -14.77
C GLY A 230 22.22 22.94 -13.54
N GLY A 231 22.33 24.26 -13.71
CA GLY A 231 22.50 25.21 -12.59
C GLY A 231 21.24 25.40 -11.77
N PHE A 232 20.06 25.24 -12.39
CA PHE A 232 18.77 25.41 -11.71
C PHE A 232 18.46 24.22 -10.79
N ILE A 233 18.74 22.99 -11.27
CA ILE A 233 18.55 21.76 -10.48
C ILE A 233 19.51 21.76 -9.28
N LEU A 234 20.78 22.13 -9.51
CA LEU A 234 21.77 22.20 -8.44
C LEU A 234 21.39 23.26 -7.39
N SER A 235 20.85 24.41 -7.83
CA SER A 235 20.38 25.48 -6.95
C SER A 235 19.17 25.04 -6.10
N CYS A 236 18.17 24.38 -6.69
CA CYS A 236 17.01 23.87 -5.95
C CYS A 236 17.38 22.77 -4.96
N ILE A 237 18.26 21.83 -5.35
CA ILE A 237 18.78 20.79 -4.45
C ILE A 237 19.54 21.43 -3.29
N LEU A 238 20.42 22.40 -3.57
CA LEU A 238 21.18 23.12 -2.56
C LEU A 238 20.27 23.91 -1.61
N TYR A 239 19.20 24.52 -2.13
CA TYR A 239 18.23 25.27 -1.33
C TYR A 239 17.42 24.36 -0.39
N VAL A 240 16.98 23.21 -0.88
CA VAL A 240 16.30 22.18 -0.08
C VAL A 240 17.25 21.60 0.97
N LEU A 241 18.51 21.33 0.61
CA LEU A 241 19.53 20.89 1.56
C LEU A 241 19.83 21.94 2.64
N LEU A 242 19.97 23.22 2.28
CA LEU A 242 20.17 24.29 3.27
C LEU A 242 18.97 24.44 4.22
N HIS A 243 17.74 24.30 3.71
CA HIS A 243 16.54 24.33 4.56
C HIS A 243 16.43 23.10 5.47
N LEU A 244 16.81 21.92 4.99
CA LEU A 244 16.83 20.69 5.81
C LEU A 244 17.92 20.73 6.90
N VAL A 245 19.07 21.35 6.61
CA VAL A 245 20.13 21.60 7.61
C VAL A 245 19.69 22.65 8.63
N ALA A 246 19.03 23.73 8.19
CA ALA A 246 18.52 24.78 9.07
C ALA A 246 17.37 24.32 9.99
N THR A 247 16.64 23.27 9.61
CA THR A 247 15.52 22.70 10.40
C THR A 247 15.92 21.50 11.25
N GLY A 248 17.21 21.13 11.30
CA GLY A 248 17.73 20.11 12.22
C GLY A 248 17.37 18.66 11.84
N ILE A 249 16.90 18.41 10.61
CA ILE A 249 16.49 17.08 10.12
C ILE A 249 17.75 16.34 9.63
N MET A 250 18.66 16.03 10.57
CA MET A 250 19.98 15.48 10.23
C MET A 250 19.95 14.00 9.80
N PHE A 251 18.86 13.27 10.06
CA PHE A 251 18.75 11.84 9.79
C PHE A 251 18.48 11.46 8.33
N CYS A 252 18.11 12.41 7.47
CA CYS A 252 17.74 12.13 6.07
C CYS A 252 18.87 12.45 5.06
N LEU A 253 19.91 13.17 5.49
CA LEU A 253 20.95 13.73 4.61
C LEU A 253 21.83 12.67 3.94
N ALA A 254 22.12 11.54 4.59
CA ALA A 254 23.02 10.53 4.05
C ALA A 254 22.43 9.78 2.83
N LYS A 255 21.11 9.50 2.84
CA LYS A 255 20.41 8.86 1.71
C LYS A 255 20.20 9.83 0.54
N LEU A 256 19.90 11.09 0.84
CA LEU A 256 19.72 12.13 -0.18
C LEU A 256 21.03 12.45 -0.90
N PHE A 257 22.17 12.48 -0.19
CA PHE A 257 23.49 12.69 -0.79
C PHE A 257 23.88 11.58 -1.78
N HIS A 258 23.49 10.34 -1.51
CA HIS A 258 23.74 9.22 -2.42
C HIS A 258 22.92 9.34 -3.72
N ILE A 259 21.66 9.74 -3.60
CA ILE A 259 20.75 9.99 -4.73
C ILE A 259 21.28 11.13 -5.61
N VAL A 260 21.72 12.24 -4.99
CA VAL A 260 22.26 13.40 -5.72
C VAL A 260 23.57 13.04 -6.43
N LYS A 261 24.44 12.23 -5.81
CA LYS A 261 25.71 11.81 -6.42
C LYS A 261 25.50 10.88 -7.63
N LEU A 262 24.48 10.02 -7.58
CA LEU A 262 24.08 9.16 -8.70
C LEU A 262 23.49 9.96 -9.88
N VAL A 263 22.73 11.02 -9.59
CA VAL A 263 22.14 11.89 -10.64
C VAL A 263 23.20 12.79 -11.30
N ILE A 264 24.21 13.25 -10.56
CA ILE A 264 25.28 14.13 -11.09
C ILE A 264 26.32 13.37 -11.93
N LEU A 265 26.58 12.08 -11.64
CA LEU A 265 27.61 11.30 -12.36
C LEU A 265 27.10 10.69 -13.70
N GLN A 266 25.83 10.87 -14.05
CA GLN A 266 25.23 10.35 -15.29
C GLN A 266 24.83 11.44 -16.30
N THR A 267 25.26 12.68 -16.08
CA THR A 267 25.16 13.82 -17.03
C THR A 267 26.55 14.34 -17.37
#